data_AF-A0A971NSV8-F1
#
_entry.id   AF-A0A971NSV8-F1
#
_cell.length_a   1.000
_cell.length_b   1.000
_cell.length_c   1.000
_cell.angle_alpha   90.00
_cell.angle_beta   90.00
_cell.angle_gamma   90.00
#
_symmetry.space_group_name_H-M   'P 1'
#
loop_
_entity.id
_entity.type
_entity.pdbx_description
1 polymer ?
#
loop_
_entity_poly.entity_id
_entity_poly.type
_entity_poly.pdbx_seq_one_letter_code
_entity_poly.pdbx_strand_id
1 'polypeptide(L)'
;MNERKVYVMQRLSISIILAVGILMFALSGCAGREKPATTADIMRGYAADVQAEVELKEQLAKDWERGSELAQTGRERIRDGQEMIQEGNSQINQGKREVTQGTQLMQDSERRFRENFPGLQLRPGGGAGGTTGQTSATE
;
A
#
# COMPACT_ATOMS: atom_id res chain seq x y z
N MET A 1 27.60 77.32 -41.74
CA MET A 1 27.04 76.30 -42.67
C MET A 1 26.78 74.94 -41.99
N ASN A 2 26.64 74.90 -40.65
CA ASN A 2 26.45 73.65 -39.89
C ASN A 2 25.01 73.43 -39.41
N GLU A 3 24.27 74.47 -39.02
CA GLU A 3 22.95 74.30 -38.40
C GLU A 3 21.85 73.82 -39.36
N ARG A 4 21.88 74.28 -40.63
CA ARG A 4 20.95 73.77 -41.65
C ARG A 4 21.17 72.28 -41.97
N LYS A 5 22.41 71.79 -41.90
CA LYS A 5 22.71 70.37 -42.13
C LYS A 5 22.26 69.52 -40.95
N VAL A 6 22.43 69.99 -39.72
CA VAL A 6 21.94 69.32 -38.51
C VAL A 6 20.42 69.21 -38.51
N TYR A 7 19.70 70.28 -38.87
CA TYR A 7 18.23 70.26 -38.93
C TYR A 7 17.69 69.35 -40.04
N VAL A 8 18.32 69.35 -41.21
CA VAL A 8 17.94 68.45 -42.33
C VAL A 8 18.25 67.00 -41.99
N MET A 9 19.40 66.70 -41.36
CA MET A 9 19.78 65.35 -40.97
C MET A 9 18.88 64.81 -39.84
N GLN A 10 18.52 65.65 -38.87
CA GLN A 10 17.59 65.30 -37.80
C GLN A 10 16.16 65.05 -38.30
N ARG A 11 15.65 65.84 -39.26
CA ARG A 11 14.36 65.57 -39.91
C ARG A 11 14.37 64.30 -40.76
N LEU A 12 15.48 64.02 -41.45
CA LEU A 12 15.65 62.79 -42.22
C LEU A 12 15.66 61.56 -41.30
N SER A 13 16.40 61.62 -40.19
CA SER A 13 16.44 60.55 -39.18
C SER A 13 15.09 60.30 -38.52
N ILE A 14 14.35 61.35 -38.13
CA ILE A 14 13.00 61.21 -37.53
C ILE A 14 12.02 60.59 -38.54
N SER A 15 12.09 60.97 -39.82
CA SER A 15 11.23 60.41 -40.86
C SER A 15 11.53 58.94 -41.14
N ILE A 16 12.80 58.54 -41.11
CA ILE A 16 13.22 57.14 -41.25
C ILE A 16 12.76 56.31 -40.05
N ILE A 17 12.90 56.83 -38.82
CA ILE A 17 12.45 56.15 -37.60
C ILE A 17 10.92 55.96 -37.62
N LEU A 18 10.16 56.97 -38.04
CA LEU A 18 8.71 56.87 -38.21
C LEU A 18 8.33 55.83 -39.28
N ALA A 19 9.01 55.84 -40.44
CA ALA A 19 8.75 54.87 -41.50
C ALA A 19 9.07 53.42 -41.09
N VAL A 20 10.17 53.20 -40.36
CA VAL A 20 10.56 51.87 -39.85
C VAL A 20 9.63 51.42 -38.72
N GLY A 21 9.17 52.34 -37.85
CA GLY A 21 8.19 52.04 -36.81
C GLY A 21 6.83 51.62 -37.38
N ILE A 22 6.36 52.29 -38.43
CA ILE A 22 5.12 51.94 -39.13
C ILE A 22 5.25 50.58 -39.84
N LEU A 23 6.42 50.29 -40.43
CA LEU A 23 6.69 49.00 -41.07
C LEU A 23 6.72 47.84 -40.06
N MET A 24 7.27 48.04 -38.87
CA MET A 24 7.27 47.05 -37.78
C MET A 24 5.87 46.80 -37.20
N PHE A 25 5.01 47.83 -37.17
CA PHE A 25 3.60 47.69 -36.77
C PHE A 25 2.76 46.95 -37.82
N ALA A 26 3.09 47.08 -39.11
CA ALA A 26 2.37 46.37 -40.18
C ALA A 26 2.70 44.86 -40.22
N LEU A 27 3.94 44.48 -39.87
CA LEU A 27 4.37 43.07 -39.84
C LEU A 27 3.90 42.31 -38.59
N SER A 28 3.45 43.01 -37.55
CA SER A 28 2.82 42.39 -36.37
C SER A 28 1.34 42.05 -36.58
N GLY A 29 0.79 42.29 -37.77
CA GLY A 29 -0.63 42.08 -38.12
C GLY A 29 -1.04 40.65 -38.56
N CYS A 30 -0.15 39.65 -38.54
CA CYS A 30 -0.49 38.27 -38.94
C CYS A 30 -0.01 37.17 -37.95
N ALA A 31 0.23 37.51 -36.68
CA ALA A 31 0.55 36.52 -35.63
C ALA A 31 -0.51 36.46 -34.50
N GLY A 32 -1.67 37.10 -34.69
CA GLY A 32 -2.78 37.10 -33.74
C GLY A 32 -4.05 36.56 -34.38
N ARG A 33 -4.10 35.27 -34.70
CA ARG A 33 -5.37 34.55 -34.87
C ARG A 33 -5.60 33.69 -33.63
N GLU A 34 -5.73 34.35 -32.48
CA GLU A 34 -6.50 33.77 -31.38
C GLU A 34 -7.95 33.73 -31.88
N LYS A 35 -8.33 32.60 -32.50
CA LYS A 35 -9.74 32.36 -32.80
C LYS A 35 -10.46 32.38 -31.44
N PRO A 36 -11.46 33.25 -31.22
CA PRO A 36 -12.24 33.19 -30.01
C PRO A 36 -12.80 31.77 -29.89
N ALA A 37 -12.71 31.18 -28.68
CA ALA A 37 -13.20 29.85 -28.40
C ALA A 37 -14.60 29.71 -29.00
N THR A 38 -14.73 28.80 -29.95
CA THR A 38 -16.01 28.60 -30.63
C THR A 38 -16.94 27.86 -29.69
N THR A 39 -18.25 27.95 -29.92
CA THR A 39 -19.23 27.17 -29.15
C THR A 39 -18.88 25.67 -29.14
N ALA A 40 -18.27 25.15 -30.22
CA ALA A 40 -17.83 23.76 -30.30
C ALA A 40 -16.67 23.44 -29.33
N ASP A 41 -15.78 24.39 -29.05
CA ASP A 41 -14.66 24.18 -28.13
C ASP A 41 -15.15 24.11 -26.68
N ILE A 42 -16.12 24.95 -26.32
CA ILE A 42 -16.79 24.91 -25.02
C ILE A 42 -17.53 23.58 -24.83
N MET A 43 -18.27 23.13 -25.85
CA MET A 43 -18.97 21.83 -25.80
C MET A 43 -18.01 20.65 -25.62
N ARG A 44 -16.84 20.67 -26.28
CA ARG A 44 -15.80 19.64 -26.09
C ARG A 44 -15.19 19.68 -24.71
N GLY A 45 -14.90 20.87 -24.17
CA GLY A 45 -14.38 21.02 -22.81
C GLY A 45 -15.34 20.45 -21.76
N TYR A 46 -16.62 20.83 -21.84
CA TYR A 46 -17.65 20.29 -20.96
C TYR A 46 -17.80 18.77 -21.10
N ALA A 47 -17.75 18.23 -22.32
CA ALA A 47 -17.82 16.79 -22.54
C ALA A 47 -16.61 16.06 -21.93
N ALA A 48 -15.41 16.62 -22.01
CA ALA A 48 -14.21 16.05 -21.40
C ALA A 48 -14.27 16.08 -19.87
N ASP A 49 -14.75 17.18 -19.27
CA ASP A 49 -14.93 17.29 -17.82
C ASP A 49 -15.96 16.27 -17.30
N VAL A 50 -17.09 16.13 -18.02
CA VAL A 50 -18.11 15.12 -17.71
C VAL A 50 -17.56 13.69 -17.84
N GLN A 51 -16.73 13.42 -18.85
CA GLN A 51 -16.08 12.11 -19.00
C GLN A 51 -15.16 11.81 -17.82
N ALA A 52 -14.31 12.76 -17.42
CA ALA A 52 -13.43 12.59 -16.26
C ALA A 52 -14.21 12.33 -14.96
N GLU A 53 -15.35 13.03 -14.78
CA GLU A 53 -16.24 12.79 -13.64
C GLU A 53 -16.85 11.37 -13.66
N VAL A 54 -17.27 10.89 -14.83
CA VAL A 54 -17.82 9.53 -14.99
C VAL A 54 -16.76 8.47 -14.73
N GLU A 55 -15.55 8.62 -15.27
CA GLU A 55 -14.43 7.71 -15.04
C GLU A 55 -14.07 7.63 -13.54
N LEU A 56 -14.03 8.78 -12.86
CA LEU A 56 -13.79 8.82 -11.42
C LEU A 56 -14.89 8.07 -10.66
N LYS A 57 -16.17 8.30 -10.97
CA LYS A 57 -17.29 7.61 -10.32
C LYS A 57 -17.23 6.10 -10.55
N GLU A 58 -16.88 5.66 -11.77
CA GLU A 58 -16.73 4.25 -12.09
C GLU A 58 -15.58 3.61 -11.31
N GLN A 59 -14.45 4.29 -11.19
CA GLN A 59 -13.32 3.83 -10.38
C GLN A 59 -13.69 3.73 -8.90
N LEU A 60 -14.34 4.76 -8.34
CA LEU A 60 -14.79 4.74 -6.94
C LEU A 60 -15.79 3.61 -6.67
N ALA A 61 -16.69 3.33 -7.61
CA ALA A 61 -17.63 2.21 -7.48
C ALA A 61 -16.90 0.86 -7.49
N LYS A 62 -15.92 0.66 -8.39
CA LYS A 62 -15.08 -0.54 -8.45
C LYS A 62 -14.26 -0.73 -7.18
N ASP A 63 -13.64 0.33 -6.69
CA ASP A 63 -12.83 0.30 -5.46
C ASP A 63 -13.71 -0.01 -4.24
N TRP A 64 -14.93 0.53 -4.19
CA TRP A 64 -15.90 0.22 -3.16
C TRP A 64 -16.30 -1.26 -3.17
N GLU A 65 -16.65 -1.80 -4.34
CA GLU A 65 -17.05 -3.20 -4.49
C GLU A 65 -15.92 -4.14 -4.06
N ARG A 66 -14.70 -3.87 -4.55
CA ARG A 66 -13.49 -4.61 -4.15
C ARG A 66 -13.22 -4.49 -2.65
N GLY A 67 -13.35 -3.30 -2.08
CA GLY A 67 -13.18 -3.06 -0.65
C GLY A 67 -14.19 -3.84 0.19
N SER A 68 -15.45 -3.89 -0.26
CA SER A 68 -16.52 -4.65 0.38
C SER A 68 -16.24 -6.16 0.36
N GLU A 69 -15.82 -6.71 -0.78
CA GLU A 69 -15.45 -8.12 -0.93
C GLU A 69 -14.26 -8.50 -0.03
N LEU A 70 -13.22 -7.66 0.00
CA LEU A 70 -12.07 -7.84 0.89
C LEU A 70 -12.49 -7.80 2.37
N ALA A 71 -13.38 -6.87 2.75
CA ALA A 71 -13.89 -6.78 4.12
C ALA A 71 -14.75 -7.98 4.51
N GLN A 72 -15.54 -8.54 3.58
CA GLN A 72 -16.28 -9.78 3.82
C GLN A 72 -15.32 -10.96 4.00
N THR A 73 -14.40 -11.17 3.06
CA THR A 73 -13.42 -12.26 3.11
C THR A 73 -12.56 -12.17 4.37
N GLY A 74 -12.16 -10.96 4.77
CA GLY A 74 -11.42 -10.73 6.01
C GLY A 74 -12.21 -11.14 7.26
N ARG A 75 -13.51 -10.84 7.32
CA ARG A 75 -14.39 -11.26 8.44
C ARG A 75 -14.56 -12.78 8.51
N GLU A 76 -14.66 -13.46 7.37
CA GLU A 76 -14.73 -14.92 7.30
C GLU A 76 -13.43 -15.54 7.83
N ARG A 77 -12.26 -15.07 7.37
CA ARG A 77 -10.96 -15.54 7.88
C ARG A 77 -10.77 -15.31 9.38
N ILE A 78 -11.28 -14.20 9.91
CA ILE A 78 -11.25 -13.93 11.35
C ILE A 78 -12.08 -14.97 12.10
N ARG A 79 -13.28 -15.31 11.61
CA ARG A 79 -14.14 -16.34 12.20
C ARG A 79 -13.45 -17.70 12.21
N ASP A 80 -12.92 -18.13 11.06
CA ASP A 80 -12.22 -19.41 10.94
C ASP A 80 -10.99 -19.47 11.88
N GLY A 81 -10.25 -18.36 11.98
CA GLY A 81 -9.14 -18.23 12.91
C GLY A 81 -9.56 -18.38 14.37
N GLN A 82 -10.70 -17.80 14.75
CA GLN A 82 -11.25 -17.93 16.11
C GLN A 82 -11.66 -19.37 16.42
N GLU A 83 -12.27 -20.08 15.47
CA GLU A 83 -12.63 -21.49 15.62
C GLU A 83 -11.40 -22.37 15.81
N MET A 84 -10.35 -22.19 15.00
CA MET A 84 -9.08 -22.91 15.15
C MET A 84 -8.42 -22.67 16.52
N ILE A 85 -8.47 -21.44 17.03
CA ILE A 85 -7.93 -21.12 18.37
C ILE A 85 -8.73 -21.85 19.46
N GLN A 86 -10.06 -21.92 19.35
CA GLN A 86 -10.89 -22.63 20.31
C GLN A 86 -10.58 -24.13 20.31
N GLU A 87 -10.47 -24.74 19.14
CA GLU A 87 -10.12 -26.16 18.98
C GLU A 87 -8.72 -26.44 19.55
N GLY A 88 -7.72 -25.63 19.20
CA GLY A 88 -6.37 -25.75 19.74
C GLY A 88 -6.33 -25.66 21.28
N ASN A 89 -7.11 -24.75 21.87
CA ASN A 89 -7.24 -24.65 23.33
C ASN A 89 -7.88 -25.91 23.95
N SER A 90 -8.87 -26.50 23.29
CA SER A 90 -9.49 -27.76 23.71
C SER A 90 -8.46 -28.89 23.76
N GLN A 91 -7.68 -29.04 22.68
CA GLN A 91 -6.62 -30.06 22.57
C GLN A 91 -5.51 -29.86 23.61
N ILE A 92 -5.07 -28.62 23.84
CA ILE A 92 -4.09 -28.31 24.90
C ILE A 92 -4.62 -28.73 26.27
N ASN A 93 -5.89 -28.44 26.56
CA ASN A 93 -6.50 -28.82 27.84
C ASN A 93 -6.64 -30.33 27.98
N GLN A 94 -6.92 -31.04 26.88
CA GLN A 94 -6.90 -32.50 26.87
C GLN A 94 -5.50 -33.05 27.15
N GLY A 95 -4.48 -32.58 26.44
CA GLY A 95 -3.10 -33.00 26.66
C GLY A 95 -2.62 -32.76 28.09
N LYS A 96 -3.01 -31.63 28.71
CA LYS A 96 -2.74 -31.38 30.14
C LYS A 96 -3.37 -32.42 31.08
N ARG A 97 -4.61 -32.85 30.80
CA ARG A 97 -5.28 -33.91 31.57
C ARG A 97 -4.55 -35.25 31.41
N GLU A 98 -4.17 -35.59 30.18
CA GLU A 98 -3.45 -36.83 29.87
C GLU A 98 -2.08 -36.88 30.56
N VAL A 99 -1.31 -35.78 30.53
CA VAL A 99 -0.04 -35.66 31.26
C VAL A 99 -0.24 -35.84 32.77
N THR A 100 -1.29 -35.25 33.33
CA THR A 100 -1.62 -35.38 34.76
C THR A 100 -1.95 -36.83 35.12
N GLN A 101 -2.81 -37.47 34.34
CA GLN A 101 -3.20 -38.87 34.54
C GLN A 101 -2.01 -39.82 34.38
N GLY A 102 -1.19 -39.63 33.33
CA GLY A 102 0.02 -40.41 33.11
C GLY A 102 0.99 -40.29 34.29
N THR A 103 1.19 -39.08 34.80
CA THR A 103 2.05 -38.82 35.97
C THR A 103 1.53 -39.53 37.22
N GLN A 104 0.22 -39.49 37.47
CA GLN A 104 -0.41 -40.21 38.58
C GLN A 104 -0.22 -41.73 38.45
N LEU A 105 -0.44 -42.29 37.26
CA LEU A 105 -0.23 -43.71 36.99
C LEU A 105 1.23 -44.14 37.21
N MET A 106 2.19 -43.31 36.79
CA MET A 106 3.61 -43.56 37.05
C MET A 106 3.91 -43.60 38.56
N GLN A 107 3.40 -42.62 39.32
CA GLN A 107 3.60 -42.55 40.77
C GLN A 107 2.96 -43.75 41.49
N ASP A 108 1.74 -44.11 41.11
CA ASP A 108 1.03 -45.27 41.68
C ASP A 108 1.75 -46.58 41.37
N SER A 109 2.27 -46.72 40.14
CA SER A 109 3.07 -47.88 39.74
C SER A 109 4.36 -47.98 40.55
N GLU A 110 5.10 -46.86 40.69
CA GLU A 110 6.32 -46.81 41.50
C GLU A 110 6.04 -47.14 42.97
N ARG A 111 4.93 -46.64 43.53
CA ARG A 111 4.48 -46.94 44.89
C ARG A 111 4.24 -48.44 45.06
N ARG A 112 3.43 -49.04 44.19
CA ARG A 112 3.13 -50.49 44.23
C ARG A 112 4.39 -51.33 44.04
N PHE A 113 5.30 -50.92 43.16
CA PHE A 113 6.56 -51.61 42.95
C PHE A 113 7.40 -51.64 44.24
N ARG A 114 7.60 -50.49 44.89
CA ARG A 114 8.37 -50.41 46.15
C ARG A 114 7.78 -51.27 47.27
N GLU A 115 6.44 -51.33 47.36
CA GLU A 115 5.75 -52.16 48.35
C GLU A 115 5.98 -53.66 48.11
N ASN A 116 6.08 -54.09 46.84
CA ASN A 116 6.28 -55.51 46.49
C ASN A 116 7.76 -55.92 46.41
N PHE A 117 8.68 -54.97 46.23
CA PHE A 117 10.12 -55.22 46.06
C PHE A 117 10.99 -54.31 46.96
N PRO A 118 10.91 -54.44 48.29
CA PRO A 118 11.53 -53.49 49.24
C PRO A 118 13.07 -53.44 49.23
N GLY A 119 13.74 -54.34 48.51
CA GLY A 119 15.21 -54.38 48.39
C GLY A 119 15.77 -53.85 47.07
N LEU A 120 14.93 -53.51 46.09
CA LEU A 120 15.37 -53.07 44.76
C LEU A 120 15.23 -51.54 44.63
N GLN A 121 16.34 -50.83 44.43
CA GLN A 121 16.32 -49.39 44.20
C GLN A 121 15.93 -49.07 42.76
N LEU A 122 14.85 -48.30 42.57
CA LEU A 122 14.45 -47.77 41.27
C LEU A 122 15.29 -46.52 40.95
N ARG A 123 15.92 -46.49 39.77
CA ARG A 123 16.52 -45.26 39.24
C ARG A 123 15.43 -44.41 38.58
N PRO A 124 15.32 -43.11 38.88
CA PRO A 124 14.29 -42.27 38.25
C PRO A 124 14.45 -42.30 36.73
N GLY A 125 13.42 -42.79 36.04
CA GLY A 125 13.33 -42.69 34.58
C GLY A 125 12.97 -41.25 34.23
N GLY A 126 13.85 -40.55 33.52
CA GLY A 126 13.64 -39.17 33.08
C GLY A 126 12.32 -39.06 32.32
N GLY A 127 11.40 -38.25 32.86
CA GLY A 127 10.14 -37.93 32.22
C GLY A 127 10.40 -37.42 30.80
N ALA A 128 9.74 -38.04 29.83
CA ALA A 128 9.79 -37.61 28.44
C ALA A 128 9.36 -36.15 28.31
N GLY A 129 10.20 -35.31 27.69
CA GLY A 129 9.82 -33.95 27.29
C GLY A 129 10.91 -32.90 27.45
N GLY A 130 12.06 -33.07 26.80
CA GLY A 130 13.08 -32.02 26.67
C GLY A 130 13.84 -32.20 25.37
N THR A 131 13.56 -31.34 24.39
CA THR A 131 14.20 -31.30 23.07
C THR A 131 15.70 -31.04 23.20
N THR A 132 16.55 -32.07 23.09
CA THR A 132 17.98 -31.88 22.85
C THR A 132 18.23 -31.80 21.35
N GLY A 133 18.02 -30.61 20.80
CA GLY A 133 18.78 -30.16 19.64
C GLY A 133 20.19 -29.81 20.11
N GLN A 134 21.10 -30.80 20.11
CA GLN A 134 22.53 -30.55 20.07
C GLN A 134 23.10 -31.39 18.93
N THR A 135 23.10 -30.81 17.74
CA THR A 135 23.97 -31.23 16.66
C THR A 135 25.39 -30.83 17.07
N SER A 136 26.14 -31.77 17.63
CA SER A 136 27.59 -31.66 17.75
C SER A 136 28.18 -31.76 16.33
N ALA A 137 28.39 -30.61 15.70
CA ALA A 137 29.34 -30.49 14.59
C ALA A 137 30.73 -30.33 15.20
N THR A 138 31.54 -31.38 15.10
CA THR A 138 32.99 -31.29 15.25
C THR A 138 33.58 -31.04 13.87
N GLU A 139 34.13 -29.84 13.66
CA GLU A 139 35.28 -29.64 12.76
C GLU A 139 36.58 -29.88 13.55
#